data_AF-A0A1F5SPJ4-F1
#
_entry.id   AF-A0A1F5SPJ4-F1
#
_cell.length_a   1.000
_cell.length_b   1.000
_cell.length_c   1.000
_cell.angle_alpha   90.00
_cell.angle_beta   90.00
_cell.angle_gamma   90.00
#
_symmetry.space_group_name_H-M   'P 1'
#
loop_
_entity.id
_entity.type
_entity.pdbx_description
1 polymer ?
#
loop_
_entity_poly.entity_id
_entity_poly.type
_entity_poly.pdbx_seq_one_letter_code
_entity_poly.pdbx_strand_id
1 'polypeptide(L)'
;MNKSIIVKITFAVIAIVCVSALLLLLVNYAQKKQRDVIRLNDISGVRFALEAYFFNRQQYPIVLTPVVLGSAGARVLCDTAAGLEDADDDCEKIFLAPLPHDPLAESGAHYFYASNGRDYALTFSLERSDSGLAAGEHEASAEGIK
;
A
#
# COMPACT_ATOMS: atom_id res chain seq x y z
N MET A 1 35.20 45.19 -12.06
CA MET A 1 34.75 43.81 -11.75
C MET A 1 35.09 42.91 -12.94
N ASN A 2 35.82 41.81 -12.72
CA ASN A 2 36.47 41.06 -13.80
C ASN A 2 35.45 40.15 -14.53
N LYS A 3 35.28 40.28 -15.85
CA LYS A 3 34.27 39.51 -16.61
C LYS A 3 34.39 38.00 -16.41
N SER A 4 35.63 37.51 -16.22
CA SER A 4 35.91 36.11 -15.90
C SER A 4 35.36 35.65 -14.53
N ILE A 5 35.31 36.54 -13.53
CA ILE A 5 34.78 36.22 -12.20
C ILE A 5 33.25 36.11 -12.26
N ILE A 6 32.60 37.02 -12.99
CA ILE A 6 31.13 37.01 -13.16
C ILE A 6 30.70 35.71 -13.86
N VAL A 7 31.37 35.33 -14.95
CA VAL A 7 31.05 34.10 -15.70
C VAL A 7 31.19 32.85 -14.83
N LYS A 8 32.24 32.76 -14.00
CA LYS A 8 32.45 31.62 -13.09
C LYS A 8 31.34 31.50 -12.04
N ILE A 9 30.94 32.62 -11.43
CA ILE A 9 29.87 32.64 -10.43
C ILE A 9 28.53 32.25 -11.07
N THR A 10 28.21 32.82 -12.24
CA THR A 10 26.95 32.49 -12.95
C THR A 10 26.87 31.01 -13.29
N PHE A 11 27.96 30.39 -13.77
CA PHE A 11 27.96 28.97 -14.09
C PHE A 11 27.82 28.08 -12.84
N ALA A 12 28.51 28.44 -11.74
CA ALA A 12 28.40 27.70 -10.49
C ALA A 12 26.96 27.71 -9.93
N VAL A 13 26.29 28.87 -9.98
CA VAL A 13 24.90 29.00 -9.52
C VAL A 13 23.96 28.15 -10.38
N ILE A 14 24.09 28.20 -11.70
CA ILE A 14 23.26 27.39 -12.61
C ILE A 14 23.48 25.89 -12.35
N ALA A 15 24.74 25.46 -12.22
CA ALA A 15 25.07 24.07 -11.96
C ALA A 15 24.40 23.57 -10.67
N ILE A 16 24.43 24.36 -9.59
CA ILE A 16 23.80 23.99 -8.32
C ILE A 16 22.28 23.87 -8.46
N VAL A 17 21.64 24.82 -9.14
CA VAL A 17 20.17 24.78 -9.36
C VAL A 17 19.75 23.59 -10.20
N CYS A 18 20.52 23.26 -11.25
CA CYS A 18 20.23 22.10 -12.08
C CYS A 18 20.39 20.78 -11.31
N VAL A 19 21.46 20.66 -10.50
CA VAL A 19 21.70 19.48 -9.68
C VAL A 19 20.59 19.32 -8.63
N SER A 20 20.19 20.39 -7.94
CA SER A 20 19.12 20.31 -6.94
C SER A 20 17.78 19.93 -7.56
N ALA A 21 17.43 20.48 -8.72
CA ALA A 21 16.19 20.11 -9.43
C ALA A 21 16.18 18.62 -9.82
N LEU A 22 17.30 18.09 -10.33
CA LEU A 22 17.42 16.68 -10.67
C LEU A 22 17.30 15.78 -9.44
N LEU A 23 17.94 16.15 -8.34
CA LEU A 23 17.87 15.40 -7.08
C LEU A 23 16.43 15.30 -6.57
N LEU A 24 15.64 16.37 -6.64
CA LEU A 24 14.23 16.34 -6.23
C LEU A 24 13.42 15.35 -7.06
N LEU A 25 13.62 15.31 -8.38
CA LEU A 25 12.95 14.36 -9.26
C LEU A 25 13.32 12.90 -8.91
N LEU A 26 14.60 12.64 -8.65
CA LEU A 26 15.08 11.31 -8.28
C LEU A 26 14.56 10.86 -6.91
N VAL A 27 14.52 11.76 -5.93
CA VAL A 27 13.97 11.46 -4.60
C VAL A 27 12.48 11.14 -4.71
N ASN A 28 11.72 11.95 -5.45
CA ASN A 28 10.30 11.68 -5.68
C ASN A 28 10.06 10.34 -6.37
N TYR A 29 10.89 10.01 -7.38
CA TYR A 29 10.85 8.71 -8.04
C TYR A 29 11.10 7.56 -7.05
N ALA A 30 12.16 7.67 -6.26
CA ALA A 30 12.58 6.62 -5.32
C ALA A 30 11.53 6.39 -4.23
N GLN A 31 10.97 7.46 -3.68
CA GLN A 31 9.91 7.37 -2.67
C GLN A 31 8.65 6.70 -3.21
N LYS A 32 8.20 7.08 -4.42
CA LYS A 32 7.06 6.43 -5.08
C LYS A 32 7.30 4.94 -5.28
N LYS A 33 8.47 4.58 -5.80
CA LYS A 33 8.86 3.18 -5.98
C LYS A 33 8.88 2.41 -4.66
N GLN A 34 9.45 2.99 -3.60
CA GLN A 34 9.49 2.36 -2.29
C GLN A 34 8.09 2.11 -1.74
N ARG A 35 7.18 3.09 -1.85
CA ARG A 35 5.78 2.93 -1.42
C ARG A 35 5.08 1.84 -2.22
N ASP A 36 5.21 1.83 -3.54
CA ASP A 36 4.59 0.79 -4.38
C ASP A 36 5.10 -0.63 -4.03
N VAL A 37 6.38 -0.78 -3.69
CA VAL A 37 6.93 -2.05 -3.18
C VAL A 37 6.29 -2.45 -1.85
N ILE A 38 6.11 -1.49 -0.93
CA ILE A 38 5.42 -1.73 0.34
C ILE A 38 3.97 -2.14 0.08
N ARG A 39 3.23 -1.43 -0.78
CA ARG A 39 1.84 -1.75 -1.14
C ARG A 39 1.71 -3.16 -1.68
N LEU A 40 2.56 -3.56 -2.62
CA LEU A 40 2.52 -4.90 -3.19
C LEU A 40 2.84 -5.99 -2.16
N ASN A 41 3.76 -5.73 -1.24
CA ASN A 41 4.08 -6.65 -0.14
C ASN A 41 2.93 -6.76 0.87
N ASP A 42 2.34 -5.63 1.25
CA ASP A 42 1.17 -5.56 2.14
C ASP A 42 0.01 -6.36 1.55
N ILE A 43 -0.35 -6.10 0.29
CA ILE A 43 -1.43 -6.82 -0.41
C ILE A 43 -1.12 -8.31 -0.51
N SER A 44 0.13 -8.70 -0.79
CA SER A 44 0.51 -10.11 -0.81
C SER A 44 0.38 -10.77 0.58
N GLY A 45 0.77 -10.06 1.65
CA GLY A 45 0.62 -10.52 3.02
C GLY A 45 -0.84 -10.68 3.44
N VAL A 46 -1.71 -9.71 3.11
CA VAL A 46 -3.14 -9.79 3.39
C VAL A 46 -3.78 -10.95 2.63
N ARG A 47 -3.47 -11.13 1.34
CA ARG A 47 -3.97 -12.27 0.56
C ARG A 47 -3.60 -13.60 1.19
N PHE A 48 -2.33 -13.77 1.56
CA PHE A 48 -1.88 -15.00 2.23
C PHE A 48 -2.64 -15.25 3.54
N ALA A 49 -2.87 -14.21 4.34
CA ALA A 49 -3.62 -14.33 5.58
C ALA A 49 -5.11 -14.65 5.35
N LEU A 50 -5.73 -14.09 4.30
CA LEU A 50 -7.10 -14.42 3.90
C LEU A 50 -7.22 -15.87 3.45
N GLU A 51 -6.24 -16.42 2.72
CA GLU A 51 -6.22 -17.84 2.38
C GLU A 51 -6.07 -18.74 3.63
N ALA A 52 -5.25 -18.33 4.59
CA ALA A 52 -5.13 -19.04 5.86
C ALA A 52 -6.44 -19.01 6.68
N TYR A 53 -7.14 -17.88 6.68
CA TYR A 53 -8.49 -17.75 7.27
C TYR A 53 -9.48 -18.67 6.54
N PHE A 54 -9.52 -18.64 5.21
CA PHE A 54 -10.40 -19.50 4.42
C PHE A 54 -10.17 -20.98 4.70
N PHE A 55 -8.91 -21.42 4.79
CA PHE A 55 -8.60 -22.80 5.14
C PHE A 55 -9.17 -23.20 6.51
N ASN A 56 -9.23 -22.27 7.46
CA ASN A 56 -9.75 -22.53 8.80
C ASN A 56 -11.28 -22.45 8.89
N ARG A 57 -11.89 -21.47 8.22
CA ARG A 57 -13.32 -21.11 8.37
C ARG A 57 -14.19 -21.56 7.19
N GLN A 58 -13.58 -22.07 6.12
CA GLN A 58 -14.20 -22.47 4.85
C GLN A 58 -14.97 -21.34 4.13
N GLN A 59 -14.66 -20.10 4.47
CA GLN A 59 -15.19 -18.87 3.87
C GLN A 59 -14.23 -17.72 4.14
N TYR A 60 -14.27 -16.66 3.33
CA TYR A 60 -13.60 -15.40 3.64
C TYR A 60 -14.44 -14.55 4.62
N PRO A 61 -13.83 -13.59 5.36
CA PRO A 61 -14.57 -12.64 6.20
C PRO A 61 -15.66 -11.90 5.42
N ILE A 62 -16.93 -12.02 5.80
CA ILE A 62 -18.04 -11.41 5.04
C ILE A 62 -18.11 -9.91 5.33
N VAL A 63 -17.87 -9.10 4.29
CA VAL A 63 -17.90 -7.64 4.34
C VAL A 63 -18.60 -7.12 3.08
N LEU A 64 -19.91 -6.88 3.19
CA LEU A 64 -20.74 -6.48 2.04
C LEU A 64 -20.58 -5.01 1.66
N THR A 65 -20.02 -4.19 2.55
CA THR A 65 -19.70 -2.78 2.32
C THR A 65 -18.21 -2.60 2.56
N PRO A 66 -17.43 -2.09 1.58
CA PRO A 66 -15.98 -2.01 1.70
C PRO A 66 -15.52 -1.34 3.00
N VAL A 67 -14.57 -1.98 3.69
CA VAL A 67 -13.95 -1.44 4.90
C VAL A 67 -12.49 -1.09 4.63
N VAL A 68 -11.97 -0.08 5.34
CA VAL A 68 -10.57 0.31 5.25
C VAL A 68 -9.73 -0.61 6.14
N LEU A 69 -8.73 -1.29 5.55
CA LEU A 69 -7.83 -2.14 6.32
C LEU A 69 -6.92 -1.31 7.25
N GLY A 70 -6.59 -1.93 8.38
CA GLY A 70 -5.84 -1.34 9.49
C GLY A 70 -6.67 -0.37 10.34
N SER A 71 -7.86 0.03 9.89
CA SER A 71 -8.72 1.00 10.60
C SER A 71 -9.68 0.31 11.57
N ALA A 72 -10.48 1.10 12.29
CA ALA A 72 -11.45 0.57 13.24
C ALA A 72 -12.39 -0.46 12.57
N GLY A 73 -12.56 -1.61 13.19
CA GLY A 73 -13.28 -2.79 12.70
C GLY A 73 -12.49 -3.70 11.76
N ALA A 74 -11.23 -3.37 11.43
CA ALA A 74 -10.39 -4.13 10.50
C ALA A 74 -8.89 -3.98 10.80
N ARG A 75 -8.49 -4.10 12.07
CA ARG A 75 -7.09 -3.97 12.54
C ARG A 75 -6.39 -5.31 12.68
N VAL A 76 -7.16 -6.37 12.89
CA VAL A 76 -6.69 -7.75 13.07
C VAL A 76 -7.51 -8.67 12.17
N LEU A 77 -6.86 -9.65 11.55
CA LEU A 77 -7.52 -10.79 10.93
C LEU A 77 -7.23 -12.03 11.79
N CYS A 78 -8.26 -12.62 12.38
CA CYS A 78 -8.14 -13.79 13.25
C CYS A 78 -9.34 -14.73 13.09
N ASP A 79 -9.39 -15.83 13.84
CA ASP A 79 -10.31 -16.96 13.64
C ASP A 79 -11.73 -16.80 14.20
N THR A 80 -12.15 -15.55 14.41
CA THR A 80 -13.54 -15.23 14.79
C THR A 80 -14.51 -15.43 13.62
N ALA A 81 -15.81 -15.40 13.92
CA ALA A 81 -16.85 -15.48 12.90
C ALA A 81 -16.89 -14.26 11.97
N ALA A 82 -16.54 -13.07 12.48
CA ALA A 82 -16.40 -11.88 11.65
C ALA A 82 -15.08 -11.88 10.86
N GLY A 83 -14.02 -12.45 11.45
CA GLY A 83 -12.68 -12.55 10.87
C GLY A 83 -11.88 -11.27 11.00
N LEU A 84 -12.44 -10.14 10.57
CA LEU A 84 -11.86 -8.82 10.78
C LEU A 84 -12.32 -8.25 12.13
N GLU A 85 -11.36 -7.89 12.97
CA GLU A 85 -11.58 -7.40 14.34
C GLU A 85 -10.78 -6.12 14.63
N ASP A 86 -11.19 -5.42 15.68
CA ASP A 86 -10.50 -4.22 16.19
C ASP A 86 -9.26 -4.53 17.03
N ALA A 87 -9.26 -5.68 17.71
CA ALA A 87 -8.21 -6.11 18.63
C ALA A 87 -8.13 -7.64 18.61
N ASP A 88 -7.11 -8.19 19.27
CA ASP A 88 -6.85 -9.63 19.36
C ASP A 88 -7.47 -10.31 20.59
N ASP A 89 -8.28 -9.59 21.37
CA ASP A 89 -8.81 -10.05 22.67
C ASP A 89 -9.65 -11.35 22.58
N ASP A 90 -10.40 -11.53 21.48
CA ASP A 90 -11.29 -12.69 21.25
C ASP A 90 -10.72 -13.71 20.24
N CYS A 91 -9.44 -13.58 19.88
CA CYS A 91 -8.80 -14.42 18.88
C CYS A 91 -8.13 -15.66 19.51
N GLU A 92 -8.52 -16.87 19.10
CA GLU A 92 -7.78 -18.09 19.45
C GLU A 92 -6.55 -18.26 18.52
N LYS A 93 -6.69 -17.84 17.26
CA LYS A 93 -5.64 -17.84 16.26
C LYS A 93 -5.65 -16.56 15.44
N ILE A 94 -4.52 -15.86 15.46
CA ILE A 94 -4.28 -14.66 14.65
C ILE A 94 -3.66 -15.07 13.31
N PHE A 95 -4.23 -14.58 12.20
CA PHE A 95 -3.68 -14.76 10.85
C PHE A 95 -2.81 -13.58 10.43
N LEU A 96 -3.22 -12.35 10.78
CA LEU A 96 -2.47 -11.13 10.51
C LEU A 96 -2.83 -10.03 11.51
N ALA A 97 -1.83 -9.53 12.23
CA ALA A 97 -1.94 -8.37 13.12
C ALA A 97 -0.61 -7.60 13.16
N PRO A 98 -0.61 -6.27 13.00
CA PRO A 98 -1.74 -5.48 12.51
C PRO A 98 -2.01 -5.72 11.02
N LEU A 99 -3.24 -5.50 10.59
CA LEU A 99 -3.56 -5.31 9.18
C LEU A 99 -2.89 -4.01 8.68
N PRO A 100 -2.28 -4.03 7.49
CA PRO A 100 -1.51 -2.90 7.00
C PRO A 100 -2.41 -1.74 6.56
N HIS A 101 -1.83 -0.55 6.57
CA HIS A 101 -2.39 0.66 5.97
C HIS A 101 -1.55 1.10 4.77
N ASP A 102 -2.15 1.85 3.85
CA ASP A 102 -1.37 2.50 2.79
C ASP A 102 -0.32 3.44 3.41
N PRO A 103 0.92 3.49 2.88
CA PRO A 103 1.94 4.43 3.33
C PRO A 103 1.53 5.91 3.27
N LEU A 104 0.47 6.24 2.51
CA LEU A 104 -0.14 7.56 2.41
C LEU A 104 -1.54 7.63 3.07
N ALA A 105 -1.82 6.79 4.07
CA ALA A 105 -3.09 6.79 4.81
C ALA A 105 -3.45 8.16 5.38
N GLU A 106 -2.48 8.87 5.95
CA GLU A 106 -2.67 10.24 6.46
C GLU A 106 -2.98 11.26 5.35
N SER A 107 -2.73 10.91 4.10
CA SER A 107 -3.05 11.71 2.91
C SER A 107 -4.30 11.22 2.17
N GLY A 108 -5.03 10.24 2.72
CA GLY A 108 -6.30 9.72 2.21
C GLY A 108 -6.21 8.50 1.29
N ALA A 109 -5.03 7.90 1.11
CA ALA A 109 -4.90 6.64 0.38
C ALA A 109 -5.21 5.45 1.31
N HIS A 110 -5.99 4.48 0.86
CA HIS A 110 -6.41 3.37 1.71
C HIS A 110 -6.43 2.05 0.95
N TYR A 111 -6.25 0.95 1.68
CA TYR A 111 -6.59 -0.38 1.19
C TYR A 111 -8.01 -0.70 1.61
N PHE A 112 -8.83 -1.18 0.67
CA PHE A 112 -10.21 -1.58 0.95
C PHE A 112 -10.37 -3.08 0.84
N TYR A 113 -11.20 -3.65 1.70
CA TYR A 113 -11.60 -5.04 1.64
C TYR A 113 -13.12 -5.17 1.55
N ALA A 114 -13.59 -6.02 0.64
CA ALA A 114 -14.98 -6.45 0.56
C ALA A 114 -15.06 -7.93 0.17
N SER A 115 -16.08 -8.63 0.66
CA SER A 115 -16.28 -10.05 0.35
C SER A 115 -17.72 -10.49 0.61
N ASN A 116 -18.17 -11.45 -0.19
CA ASN A 116 -19.43 -12.17 -0.01
C ASN A 116 -19.26 -13.52 0.74
N GLY A 117 -18.05 -13.79 1.25
CA GLY A 117 -17.66 -15.06 1.90
C GLY A 117 -17.12 -16.14 0.96
N ARG A 118 -17.34 -16.02 -0.36
CA ARG A 118 -16.81 -16.95 -1.38
C ARG A 118 -15.61 -16.37 -2.12
N ASP A 119 -15.72 -15.10 -2.48
CA ASP A 119 -14.67 -14.33 -3.14
C ASP A 119 -14.44 -13.03 -2.38
N TYR A 120 -13.28 -12.41 -2.57
CA TYR A 120 -12.96 -11.10 -2.00
C TYR A 120 -12.32 -10.18 -3.03
N ALA A 121 -12.46 -8.89 -2.77
CA ALA A 121 -11.78 -7.81 -3.47
C ALA A 121 -10.94 -7.01 -2.47
N LEU A 122 -9.65 -6.89 -2.76
CA LEU A 122 -8.70 -5.99 -2.10
C LEU A 122 -8.36 -4.86 -3.06
N THR A 123 -8.86 -3.66 -2.80
CA THR A 123 -8.61 -2.49 -3.65
C THR A 123 -7.46 -1.67 -3.08
N PHE A 124 -6.50 -1.32 -3.92
CA PHE A 124 -5.34 -0.47 -3.59
C PHE A 124 -4.91 0.35 -4.80
N SER A 125 -3.98 1.31 -4.64
CA SER A 125 -3.50 2.14 -5.74
C SER A 125 -1.98 2.19 -5.83
N LEU A 126 -1.44 2.04 -7.04
CA LEU A 126 -0.01 2.24 -7.32
C LEU A 126 0.23 3.64 -7.89
N GLU A 127 1.34 4.25 -7.49
CA GLU A 127 1.70 5.59 -7.95
C GLU A 127 2.45 5.59 -9.29
N ARG A 128 2.94 4.42 -9.71
CA ARG A 128 3.76 4.25 -10.90
C ARG A 128 3.41 2.97 -11.64
N SER A 129 3.64 2.99 -12.94
CA SER A 129 3.73 1.77 -13.73
C SER A 129 5.09 1.12 -13.51
N ASP A 130 5.11 -0.02 -12.83
CA ASP A 130 6.30 -0.84 -12.56
C ASP A 130 5.86 -2.30 -12.36
N SER A 131 6.79 -3.25 -12.46
CA SER A 131 6.54 -4.68 -12.20
C SER A 131 5.39 -5.31 -13.03
N GLY A 132 5.09 -4.74 -14.19
CA GLY A 132 4.01 -5.22 -15.07
C GLY A 132 2.61 -4.72 -14.70
N LEU A 133 2.48 -3.84 -13.70
CA LEU A 133 1.23 -3.19 -13.31
C LEU A 133 1.22 -1.72 -13.74
N ALA A 134 0.03 -1.20 -14.00
CA ALA A 134 -0.15 0.20 -14.33
C ALA A 134 -0.05 1.09 -13.08
N ALA A 135 -0.04 2.41 -13.27
CA ALA A 135 -0.32 3.32 -12.17
C ALA A 135 -1.84 3.43 -12.03
N GLY A 136 -2.32 3.65 -10.81
CA GLY A 136 -3.74 3.79 -10.50
C GLY A 136 -4.28 2.64 -9.66
N GLU A 137 -5.60 2.50 -9.65
CA GLU A 137 -6.32 1.53 -8.84
C GLU A 137 -6.15 0.11 -9.39
N HIS A 138 -5.98 -0.83 -8.47
CA HIS A 138 -5.85 -2.25 -8.70
C HIS A 138 -6.72 -3.03 -7.73
N GLU A 139 -7.15 -4.20 -8.17
CA GLU A 139 -7.91 -5.14 -7.33
C GLU A 139 -7.14 -6.45 -7.21
N ALA A 140 -6.96 -6.93 -5.98
CA ALA A 140 -6.43 -8.25 -5.71
C ALA A 140 -7.50 -9.19 -5.15
N SER A 141 -7.47 -10.43 -5.61
CA SER A 141 -8.33 -11.52 -5.16
C SER A 141 -7.52 -12.80 -4.98
N ALA A 142 -8.20 -13.91 -4.67
CA ALA A 142 -7.58 -15.24 -4.65
C ALA A 142 -6.88 -15.56 -5.98
N GLU A 143 -7.43 -15.10 -7.10
CA GLU A 143 -6.90 -15.39 -8.45
C GLU A 143 -5.62 -14.59 -8.80
N GLY A 144 -5.37 -13.46 -8.13
CA GLY A 144 -4.26 -12.58 -8.50
C GLY A 144 -4.60 -11.10 -8.37
N ILE A 145 -3.70 -10.26 -8.89
CA ILE A 145 -3.86 -8.81 -9.00
C ILE A 145 -4.30 -8.49 -10.44
N LYS A 146 -5.30 -7.63 -10.58
CA LYS A 146 -5.83 -7.14 -11.86
C LYS A 146 -5.68 -5.62 -11.94
#